data_AF-A0A124F4W9-F1
#
_entry.id   AF-A0A124F4W9-F1
#
_cell.length_a   1.000
_cell.length_b   1.000
_cell.length_c   1.000
_cell.angle_alpha   90.00
_cell.angle_beta   90.00
_cell.angle_gamma   90.00
#
_symmetry.space_group_name_H-M   'P 1'
#
loop_
_entity.id
_entity.type
_entity.pdbx_description
1 polymer ?
#
loop_
_entity_poly.entity_id
_entity_poly.type
_entity_poly.pdbx_seq_one_letter_code
_entity_poly.pdbx_strand_id
1 'polypeptide(L)'
;MIKKTLFLLITTLILASCKHQNDENKSINAKSNNSAKKIEKPKKLLFKCKENDNGISRYDDPLNRTCVCNETTFNPAYEIFYNESPDYIQKDLLKKLPQKDFVWKSPDAEVTYSWIMQDTLKINMFYQGGENNYVFYKNNNNKIEFKEYLSLP
;
A
#
# COMPACT_ATOMS: atom_id res chain seq x y z
N MET A 1 2.83 -27.58 -53.54
CA MET A 1 2.20 -26.73 -52.51
C MET A 1 3.23 -26.41 -51.44
N ILE A 2 3.63 -25.15 -51.39
CA ILE A 2 4.74 -24.60 -50.59
C ILE A 2 4.15 -23.91 -49.34
N LYS A 3 4.98 -23.82 -48.29
CA LYS A 3 4.85 -23.07 -47.01
C LYS A 3 4.36 -23.87 -45.80
N LYS A 4 5.31 -24.57 -45.17
CA LYS A 4 5.38 -24.66 -43.70
C LYS A 4 6.82 -24.39 -43.28
N THR A 5 7.17 -23.11 -43.28
CA THR A 5 8.42 -22.61 -42.74
C THR A 5 8.10 -21.69 -41.57
N LEU A 6 8.83 -21.92 -40.49
CA LEU A 6 9.39 -20.86 -39.65
C LEU A 6 8.46 -20.20 -38.60
N PHE A 7 8.49 -20.77 -37.39
CA PHE A 7 8.49 -20.00 -36.14
C PHE A 7 9.46 -20.75 -35.19
N LEU A 8 10.77 -20.44 -35.27
CA LEU A 8 11.50 -19.69 -34.23
C LEU A 8 11.01 -20.10 -32.82
N LEU A 9 11.67 -20.99 -32.06
CA LEU A 9 13.05 -20.89 -31.54
C LEU A 9 13.41 -19.43 -31.19
N ILE A 10 13.19 -19.05 -29.92
CA ILE A 10 14.01 -18.17 -29.06
C ILE A 10 13.19 -17.89 -27.79
N THR A 11 13.53 -18.55 -26.69
CA THR A 11 13.61 -17.97 -25.33
C THR A 11 14.45 -18.90 -24.47
N THR A 12 15.73 -19.01 -24.79
CA THR A 12 16.78 -19.16 -23.76
C THR A 12 17.26 -17.76 -23.40
N LEU A 13 17.75 -17.60 -22.16
CA LEU A 13 18.31 -16.39 -21.51
C LEU A 13 17.29 -15.69 -20.58
N ILE A 14 17.48 -15.48 -19.28
CA ILE A 14 18.62 -15.61 -18.36
C ILE A 14 18.00 -15.75 -16.95
N LEU A 15 18.16 -16.91 -16.29
CA LEU A 15 18.12 -16.99 -14.83
C LEU A 15 19.57 -16.78 -14.35
N ALA A 16 20.08 -15.56 -14.54
CA ALA A 16 21.26 -15.11 -13.81
C ALA A 16 20.78 -14.71 -12.43
N SER A 17 21.10 -15.56 -11.47
CA SER A 17 21.15 -15.27 -10.05
C SER A 17 21.59 -13.82 -9.83
N CYS A 18 20.72 -13.00 -9.24
CA CYS A 18 21.14 -11.71 -8.69
C CYS A 18 22.16 -11.98 -7.58
N LYS A 19 23.44 -11.89 -7.96
CA LYS A 19 24.59 -11.84 -7.08
C LYS A 19 24.43 -10.56 -6.25
N HIS A 20 24.04 -10.72 -4.99
CA HIS A 20 24.00 -9.61 -4.04
C HIS A 20 25.46 -9.23 -3.73
N GLN A 21 25.90 -8.06 -4.20
CA GLN A 21 27.14 -7.45 -3.73
C GLN A 21 26.95 -7.09 -2.26
N ASN A 22 27.74 -7.75 -1.42
CA ASN A 22 27.80 -7.54 0.01
C ASN A 22 28.86 -6.47 0.24
N ASP A 23 28.45 -5.21 0.38
CA ASP A 23 29.34 -4.16 0.85
C ASP A 23 29.47 -4.26 2.37
N GLU A 24 30.73 -4.36 2.79
CA GLU A 24 31.18 -4.51 4.16
C GLU A 24 30.68 -3.35 5.03
N ASN A 25 30.11 -3.67 6.19
CA ASN A 25 30.25 -2.79 7.34
C ASN A 25 30.49 -3.57 8.62
N LYS A 26 31.64 -3.24 9.20
CA LYS A 26 32.31 -3.80 10.35
C LYS A 26 31.88 -3.06 11.62
N SER A 27 31.31 -3.77 12.60
CA SER A 27 31.51 -3.51 14.04
C SER A 27 31.06 -4.75 14.86
N ILE A 28 32.02 -5.56 15.31
CA ILE A 28 32.58 -5.66 16.67
C ILE A 28 31.57 -6.16 17.74
N ASN A 29 31.77 -7.44 18.11
CA ASN A 29 31.64 -8.13 19.41
C ASN A 29 30.46 -7.84 20.35
N ALA A 30 29.69 -8.89 20.70
CA ALA A 30 29.82 -9.55 22.01
C ALA A 30 28.92 -10.80 22.17
N LYS A 31 29.44 -11.72 22.99
CA LYS A 31 28.94 -13.03 23.46
C LYS A 31 27.44 -13.15 23.80
N SER A 32 26.90 -14.30 23.39
CA SER A 32 26.08 -15.27 24.15
C SER A 32 24.96 -14.77 25.05
N ASN A 33 23.71 -15.09 24.70
CA ASN A 33 22.88 -16.04 25.46
C ASN A 33 21.62 -16.43 24.69
N ASN A 34 21.26 -17.72 24.81
CA ASN A 34 20.12 -18.36 24.18
C ASN A 34 18.81 -17.62 24.47
N SER A 35 18.24 -17.04 23.43
CA SER A 35 16.80 -16.97 23.22
C SER A 35 16.63 -17.17 21.73
N ALA A 36 15.72 -18.04 21.31
CA ALA A 36 15.30 -18.11 19.92
C ALA A 36 14.59 -16.78 19.59
N LYS A 37 15.37 -15.70 19.42
CA LYS A 37 14.96 -14.49 18.75
C LYS A 37 14.54 -14.97 17.38
N LYS A 38 13.22 -15.03 17.14
CA LYS A 38 12.70 -14.91 15.78
C LYS A 38 13.46 -13.72 15.20
N ILE A 39 14.38 -14.00 14.29
CA ILE A 39 15.04 -12.99 13.49
C ILE A 39 13.88 -12.44 12.67
N GLU A 40 13.21 -11.43 13.22
CA GLU A 40 12.21 -10.67 12.53
C GLU A 40 12.99 -9.98 11.42
N LYS A 41 13.00 -10.64 10.25
CA LYS A 41 13.62 -10.07 9.06
C LYS A 41 13.06 -8.66 8.95
N PRO A 42 13.90 -7.62 8.86
CA PRO A 42 13.41 -6.26 8.79
C PRO A 42 12.39 -6.22 7.65
N LYS A 43 11.11 -6.01 7.99
CA LYS A 43 10.05 -5.85 6.99
C LYS A 43 10.48 -4.65 6.17
N LYS A 44 10.98 -4.90 4.96
CA LYS A 44 11.27 -3.83 4.01
C LYS A 44 9.99 -3.02 3.89
N LEU A 45 10.03 -1.76 4.30
CA LEU A 45 8.87 -0.88 4.21
C LEU A 45 8.48 -0.82 2.73
N LEU A 46 7.34 -1.42 2.39
CA LEU A 46 6.82 -1.49 1.02
C LEU A 46 6.44 -0.08 0.50
N PHE A 47 6.41 0.91 1.40
CA PHE A 47 5.88 2.24 1.18
C PHE A 47 6.77 3.31 1.79
N LYS A 48 6.73 4.50 1.18
CA LYS A 48 7.29 5.73 1.73
C LYS A 48 6.15 6.71 1.94
N CYS A 49 5.85 6.99 3.21
CA CYS A 49 4.85 7.98 3.60
C CYS A 49 5.52 9.30 3.95
N LYS A 50 4.87 10.39 3.58
CA LYS A 50 5.24 11.76 3.92
C LYS A 50 4.00 12.43 4.51
N GLU A 51 4.12 12.86 5.76
CA GLU A 51 3.13 13.71 6.41
C GLU A 51 3.05 15.07 5.70
N ASN A 52 1.89 15.70 5.73
CA ASN A 52 1.73 17.05 5.26
C ASN A 52 2.20 18.03 6.35
N ASP A 53 3.47 18.40 6.26
CA ASP A 53 4.18 19.24 7.22
C ASP A 53 4.36 20.69 6.73
N ASN A 54 3.50 21.13 5.82
CA ASN A 54 3.56 22.46 5.20
C ASN A 54 3.32 23.63 6.19
N GLY A 55 3.07 23.34 7.46
CA GLY A 55 2.78 24.34 8.51
C GLY A 55 1.39 24.96 8.37
N ILE A 56 0.56 24.44 7.47
CA ILE A 56 -0.81 24.87 7.24
C ILE A 56 -1.72 24.07 8.16
N SER A 57 -2.72 24.74 8.71
CA SER A 57 -3.71 24.10 9.58
C SER A 57 -4.55 23.10 8.79
N ARG A 58 -4.98 21.99 9.41
CA ARG A 58 -5.89 21.02 8.78
C ARG A 58 -7.25 21.61 8.34
N TYR A 59 -7.60 22.79 8.86
CA TYR A 59 -8.79 23.54 8.44
C TYR A 59 -8.61 24.18 7.05
N ASP A 60 -7.37 24.51 6.69
CA ASP A 60 -7.01 25.15 5.43
C ASP A 60 -6.48 24.14 4.40
N ASP A 61 -5.84 23.06 4.87
CA ASP A 61 -5.40 21.93 4.04
C ASP A 61 -5.76 20.58 4.70
N PRO A 62 -6.82 19.89 4.25
CA PRO A 62 -7.25 18.63 4.84
C PRO A 62 -6.35 17.45 4.49
N LEU A 63 -5.38 17.62 3.57
CA LEU A 63 -4.42 16.57 3.25
C LEU A 63 -3.56 16.28 4.49
N ASN A 64 -3.61 15.07 5.00
CA ASN A 64 -2.85 14.66 6.18
C ASN A 64 -1.51 14.04 5.79
N ARG A 65 -1.52 13.10 4.84
CA ARG A 65 -0.30 12.44 4.37
C ARG A 65 -0.45 11.87 2.97
N THR A 66 0.70 11.67 2.33
CA THR A 66 0.83 11.00 1.04
C THR A 66 1.78 9.82 1.17
N CYS A 67 1.40 8.66 0.66
CA CYS A 67 2.22 7.47 0.67
C CYS A 67 2.38 6.91 -0.75
N VAL A 68 3.60 6.52 -1.10
CA VAL A 68 3.92 5.93 -2.41
C VAL A 68 4.32 4.47 -2.23
N CYS A 69 3.61 3.58 -2.91
CA CYS A 69 3.96 2.17 -3.04
C CYS A 69 4.96 1.96 -4.17
N ASN A 70 5.94 1.07 -4.00
CA ASN A 70 6.77 0.65 -5.13
C ASN A 70 6.09 -0.39 -6.03
N GLU A 71 4.90 -0.87 -5.66
CA GLU A 71 4.10 -1.81 -6.42
C GLU A 71 3.14 -1.10 -7.39
N THR A 72 2.64 -1.86 -8.37
CA THR A 72 1.78 -1.37 -9.46
C THR A 72 0.30 -1.74 -9.28
N THR A 73 -0.04 -2.43 -8.19
CA THR A 73 -1.40 -2.92 -7.90
C THR A 73 -1.97 -2.27 -6.64
N PHE A 74 -3.30 -2.18 -6.56
CA PHE A 74 -3.99 -1.58 -5.41
C PHE A 74 -3.95 -2.47 -4.15
N ASN A 75 -3.75 -3.78 -4.29
CA ASN A 75 -3.85 -4.72 -3.15
C ASN A 75 -2.90 -4.37 -1.99
N PRO A 76 -1.59 -4.12 -2.20
CA PRO A 76 -0.69 -3.74 -1.11
C PRO A 76 -1.10 -2.40 -0.48
N ALA A 77 -1.51 -1.42 -1.29
CA ALA A 77 -1.90 -0.10 -0.76
C ALA A 77 -3.16 -0.19 0.09
N TYR A 78 -4.11 -1.03 -0.32
CA TYR A 78 -5.31 -1.34 0.44
C TYR A 78 -5.00 -2.03 1.77
N GLU A 79 -4.01 -2.94 1.78
CA GLU A 79 -3.58 -3.62 3.00
C GLU A 79 -3.06 -2.63 4.05
N ILE A 80 -2.44 -1.51 3.65
CA ILE A 80 -2.11 -0.43 4.59
C ILE A 80 -3.34 0.14 5.22
N PHE A 81 -4.29 0.63 4.40
CA PHE A 81 -5.50 1.24 4.91
C PHE A 81 -6.22 0.30 5.89
N TYR A 82 -6.32 -0.98 5.54
CA TYR A 82 -6.90 -1.99 6.42
C TYR A 82 -6.11 -2.09 7.74
N ASN A 83 -4.79 -2.22 7.69
CA ASN A 83 -3.94 -2.42 8.88
C ASN A 83 -3.81 -1.18 9.79
N GLU A 84 -3.92 0.03 9.23
CA GLU A 84 -3.82 1.28 9.98
C GLU A 84 -5.17 1.81 10.47
N SER A 85 -6.28 1.25 9.96
CA SER A 85 -7.62 1.58 10.45
C SER A 85 -7.77 1.18 11.92
N PRO A 86 -8.47 1.98 12.75
CA PRO A 86 -8.68 1.65 14.16
C PRO A 86 -9.26 0.26 14.35
N ASP A 87 -8.77 -0.51 15.34
CA ASP A 87 -9.14 -1.92 15.59
C ASP A 87 -10.65 -2.17 15.65
N TYR A 88 -11.41 -1.20 16.20
CA TYR A 88 -12.87 -1.32 16.31
C TYR A 88 -13.59 -1.16 14.97
N ILE A 89 -13.01 -0.44 14.01
CA ILE A 89 -13.52 -0.30 12.64
C ILE A 89 -13.00 -1.45 11.76
N GLN A 90 -11.74 -1.86 11.97
CA GLN A 90 -11.07 -2.86 11.14
C GLN A 90 -11.82 -4.20 11.07
N LYS A 91 -12.50 -4.61 12.15
CA LYS A 91 -13.31 -5.84 12.20
C LYS A 91 -14.39 -5.90 11.12
N ASP A 92 -14.85 -4.72 10.72
CA ASP A 92 -15.96 -4.53 9.82
C ASP A 92 -15.54 -4.12 8.40
N LEU A 93 -14.27 -3.75 8.21
CA LEU A 93 -13.71 -3.48 6.90
C LEU A 93 -13.61 -4.75 6.06
N LEU A 94 -13.72 -4.59 4.74
CA LEU A 94 -13.42 -5.68 3.82
C LEU A 94 -11.95 -6.09 3.95
N LYS A 95 -11.68 -7.36 4.27
CA LYS A 95 -10.31 -7.89 4.37
C LYS A 95 -9.54 -7.89 3.04
N LYS A 96 -10.26 -7.78 1.92
CA LYS A 96 -9.71 -7.79 0.57
C LYS A 96 -10.21 -6.57 -0.18
N LEU A 97 -9.39 -6.09 -1.10
CA LEU A 97 -9.73 -5.01 -2.01
C LEU A 97 -11.06 -5.31 -2.75
N PRO A 98 -12.08 -4.44 -2.63
CA PRO A 98 -13.32 -4.61 -3.39
C PRO A 98 -13.08 -4.42 -4.88
N GLN A 99 -13.68 -5.27 -5.72
CA GLN A 99 -13.53 -5.21 -7.19
C GLN A 99 -14.57 -4.33 -7.88
N LYS A 100 -15.52 -3.80 -7.12
CA LYS A 100 -16.60 -2.92 -7.57
C LYS A 100 -16.99 -2.01 -6.40
N ASP A 101 -17.79 -1.00 -6.70
CA ASP A 101 -18.34 -0.12 -5.68
C ASP A 101 -19.07 -0.92 -4.61
N PHE A 102 -18.87 -0.52 -3.36
CA PHE A 102 -19.40 -1.22 -2.21
C PHE A 102 -19.62 -0.23 -1.07
N VAL A 103 -20.69 -0.43 -0.30
CA VAL A 103 -20.98 0.35 0.89
C VAL A 103 -21.20 -0.63 2.03
N TRP A 104 -20.45 -0.44 3.12
CA TRP A 104 -20.67 -1.10 4.38
C TRP A 104 -21.22 -0.10 5.39
N LYS A 105 -22.22 -0.52 6.17
CA LYS A 105 -22.86 0.31 7.20
C LYS A 105 -23.05 -0.48 8.48
N SER A 106 -22.89 0.22 9.60
CA SER A 106 -23.26 -0.19 10.96
C SER A 106 -23.94 1.00 11.66
N PRO A 107 -24.46 0.82 12.88
CA PRO A 107 -25.01 1.94 13.66
C PRO A 107 -24.01 3.07 13.91
N ASP A 108 -22.71 2.76 14.00
CA ASP A 108 -21.67 3.70 14.45
C ASP A 108 -20.69 4.10 13.35
N ALA A 109 -20.78 3.49 12.17
CA ALA A 109 -19.86 3.74 11.07
C ALA A 109 -20.45 3.39 9.69
N GLU A 110 -20.00 4.12 8.67
CA GLU A 110 -20.27 3.89 7.26
C GLU A 110 -18.96 3.97 6.47
N VAL A 111 -18.70 2.97 5.64
CA VAL A 111 -17.52 2.92 4.77
C VAL A 111 -17.96 2.70 3.33
N THR A 112 -17.66 3.67 2.48
CA THR A 112 -17.97 3.63 1.06
C THR A 112 -16.70 3.43 0.25
N TYR A 113 -16.72 2.47 -0.66
CA TYR A 113 -15.68 2.18 -1.63
C TYR A 113 -16.21 2.54 -3.02
N SER A 114 -15.50 3.40 -3.75
CA SER A 114 -15.88 3.84 -5.09
C SER A 114 -14.72 3.79 -6.07
N TRP A 115 -14.91 3.11 -7.19
CA TRP A 115 -13.95 3.05 -8.28
C TRP A 115 -14.24 4.11 -9.34
N ILE A 116 -13.22 4.86 -9.74
CA ILE A 116 -13.28 5.79 -10.86
C ILE A 116 -12.41 5.23 -11.97
N MET A 117 -13.01 4.97 -13.15
CA MET A 117 -12.34 4.52 -14.38
C MET A 117 -11.34 3.35 -14.21
N GLN A 118 -11.48 2.54 -13.13
CA GLN A 118 -10.61 1.42 -12.76
C GLN A 118 -9.16 1.78 -12.35
N ASP A 119 -8.80 3.06 -12.34
CA ASP A 119 -7.44 3.54 -12.04
C ASP A 119 -7.33 4.29 -10.71
N THR A 120 -8.47 4.45 -10.04
CA THR A 120 -8.60 5.19 -8.79
C THR A 120 -9.63 4.52 -7.90
N LEU A 121 -9.24 4.25 -6.65
CA LEU A 121 -10.15 3.82 -5.59
C LEU A 121 -10.28 4.96 -4.58
N LYS A 122 -11.51 5.34 -4.27
CA LYS A 122 -11.84 6.22 -3.15
C LYS A 122 -12.45 5.40 -2.02
N ILE A 123 -12.02 5.67 -0.80
CA ILE A 123 -12.60 5.09 0.41
C ILE A 123 -12.98 6.23 1.35
N ASN A 124 -14.27 6.38 1.62
CA ASN A 124 -14.77 7.38 2.56
C ASN A 124 -15.26 6.64 3.79
N MET A 125 -14.79 7.05 4.96
CA MET A 125 -15.07 6.41 6.24
C MET A 125 -15.65 7.43 7.20
N PHE A 126 -16.90 7.24 7.59
CA PHE A 126 -17.62 8.05 8.56
C PHE A 126 -17.83 7.23 9.83
N TYR A 127 -17.51 7.78 11.00
CA TYR A 127 -17.64 7.11 12.29
C TYR A 127 -17.78 8.12 13.41
N GLN A 128 -18.10 7.68 14.63
CA GLN A 128 -18.27 8.56 15.80
C GLN A 128 -17.06 9.49 16.08
N GLY A 129 -15.86 9.12 15.61
CA GLY A 129 -14.63 9.90 15.80
C GLY A 129 -14.29 10.87 14.65
N GLY A 130 -15.13 10.98 13.63
CA GLY A 130 -14.95 11.90 12.49
C GLY A 130 -15.13 11.23 11.13
N GLU A 131 -14.60 11.88 10.11
CA GLU A 131 -14.59 11.35 8.74
C GLU A 131 -13.15 11.33 8.20
N ASN A 132 -12.76 10.21 7.59
CA ASN A 132 -11.51 10.08 6.88
C ASN A 132 -11.78 9.73 5.41
N ASN A 133 -11.03 10.35 4.52
CA ASN A 133 -11.12 10.12 3.09
C ASN A 133 -9.77 9.63 2.56
N TYR A 134 -9.78 8.50 1.86
CA TYR A 134 -8.59 7.90 1.27
C TYR A 134 -8.75 7.86 -0.25
N VAL A 135 -7.73 8.34 -0.96
CA VAL A 135 -7.70 8.32 -2.43
C VAL A 135 -6.47 7.56 -2.88
N PHE A 136 -6.69 6.39 -3.47
CA PHE A 136 -5.66 5.57 -4.08
C PHE A 136 -5.71 5.78 -5.58
N TYR A 137 -4.58 6.05 -6.22
CA TYR A 137 -4.53 6.22 -7.66
C TYR A 137 -3.17 5.81 -8.21
N LYS A 138 -3.15 5.50 -9.51
CA LYS A 138 -1.91 5.23 -10.23
C LYS A 138 -1.29 6.54 -10.72
N ASN A 139 -0.07 6.82 -10.28
CA ASN A 139 0.64 8.03 -10.71
C ASN A 139 1.34 7.84 -12.08
N ASN A 140 1.96 8.90 -12.57
CA ASN A 140 2.65 8.93 -13.88
C ASN A 140 3.78 7.91 -14.01
N ASN A 141 4.31 7.40 -12.89
CA ASN A 141 5.35 6.37 -12.85
C ASN A 141 4.77 4.95 -12.74
N ASN A 142 3.47 4.76 -12.97
CA ASN A 142 2.73 3.51 -12.82
C ASN A 142 2.80 2.93 -11.40
N LYS A 143 3.13 3.75 -10.40
CA LYS A 143 3.15 3.40 -8.98
C LYS A 143 1.82 3.78 -8.35
N ILE A 144 1.38 3.01 -7.36
CA ILE A 144 0.22 3.41 -6.57
C ILE A 144 0.64 4.45 -5.53
N GLU A 145 -0.05 5.58 -5.55
CA GLU A 145 -0.01 6.59 -4.51
C GLU A 145 -1.34 6.58 -3.77
N PHE A 146 -1.30 6.71 -2.44
CA PHE A 146 -2.49 7.00 -1.67
C PHE A 146 -2.34 8.29 -0.88
N LYS A 147 -3.44 9.03 -0.81
CA LYS A 147 -3.56 10.25 0.00
C LYS A 147 -4.63 10.03 1.05
N GLU A 148 -4.33 10.44 2.27
CA GLU A 148 -5.29 10.50 3.37
C GLU A 148 -5.66 11.95 3.61
N TYR A 149 -6.95 12.19 3.69
CA TYR A 149 -7.55 13.46 4.05
C TYR A 149 -8.35 13.27 5.32
N LEU A 150 -8.15 14.17 6.27
CA LEU A 150 -8.90 14.16 7.53
C LEU A 150 -9.98 15.23 7.44
N SER A 151 -11.23 14.82 7.62
CA SER A 151 -12.31 15.76 7.88
C SER A 151 -12.31 16.12 9.37
N LEU A 152 -12.75 17.33 9.65
CA LEU A 152 -12.94 17.79 11.02
C LEU A 152 -14.24 17.16 11.59
N PRO A 153 -14.26 16.83 12.89
CA PRO A 153 -15.50 16.47 13.58
C PRO A 153 -16.49 17.64 13.64
#